data_AF-A0A5E4QH71-F1
#
_entry.id   AF-A0A5E4QH71-F1
#
_cell.length_a   1.000
_cell.length_b   1.000
_cell.length_c   1.000
_cell.angle_alpha   90.00
_cell.angle_beta   90.00
_cell.angle_gamma   90.00
#
_symmetry.space_group_name_H-M   'P 1'
#
loop_
_entity.id
_entity.type
_entity.pdbx_description
1 polymer ?
#
loop_
_entity_poly.entity_id
_entity_poly.type
_entity_poly.pdbx_seq_one_letter_code
_entity_poly.pdbx_strand_id
1 'polypeptide(L)'
;MFTMTKAVVLAVLCGACFGMASYDVNEDFDMEALVNDKARFNVAVECFLDKAPCGEFQSYKDIAQDTVEAACDQCSPKLKHLAHTFMQGLEKNNPEYYGDFLKKFDPTGKYMDKFIKALSQFIKMFTMTKVVVLAVFCGACFGMESYNVNEDFDMEALVNDKASFKLAI
;
A
#
# COMPACT_ATOMS: atom_id res chain seq x y z
N MET A 1 -4.28 38.19 -30.53
CA MET A 1 -5.27 38.15 -29.44
C MET A 1 -6.17 36.90 -29.58
N PHE A 2 -5.66 35.70 -29.31
CA PHE A 2 -6.46 34.45 -29.29
C PHE A 2 -5.65 33.34 -28.60
N THR A 3 -5.57 33.31 -27.27
CA THR A 3 -4.93 32.17 -26.56
C THR A 3 -5.47 31.94 -25.15
N MET A 4 -5.90 32.97 -24.41
CA MET A 4 -6.26 32.80 -22.99
C MET A 4 -7.63 32.13 -22.75
N THR A 5 -8.63 32.32 -23.63
CA THR A 5 -9.97 31.77 -23.44
C THR A 5 -10.06 30.25 -23.62
N LYS A 6 -9.19 29.64 -24.44
CA LYS A 6 -9.16 28.17 -24.60
C LYS A 6 -8.53 27.47 -23.40
N ALA A 7 -7.56 28.10 -22.75
CA ALA A 7 -6.91 27.54 -21.57
C ALA A 7 -7.86 27.46 -20.36
N VAL A 8 -8.74 28.46 -20.19
CA VAL A 8 -9.72 28.49 -19.10
C VAL A 8 -10.83 27.45 -19.29
N VAL A 9 -11.24 27.20 -20.53
CA VAL A 9 -12.26 26.16 -20.83
C VAL A 9 -11.71 24.74 -20.61
N LEU A 10 -10.40 24.53 -20.82
CA LEU A 10 -9.76 23.23 -20.58
C LEU A 10 -9.60 22.90 -19.07
N ALA A 11 -9.44 23.92 -18.22
CA ALA A 11 -9.29 23.75 -16.78
C ALA A 11 -10.60 23.39 -16.05
N VAL A 12 -11.76 23.78 -16.61
CA VAL A 12 -13.08 23.55 -15.99
C VAL A 12 -13.63 22.14 -16.26
N LEU A 13 -13.14 21.44 -17.29
CA LEU A 13 -13.55 20.07 -17.63
C LEU A 13 -12.89 18.98 -16.75
N CYS A 14 -11.95 19.33 -15.87
CA CYS A 14 -11.36 18.40 -14.90
C CYS A 14 -12.11 18.37 -13.55
N GLY A 15 -13.27 19.04 -13.47
CA GLY A 15 -14.16 19.03 -12.31
C GLY A 15 -15.24 17.94 -12.35
N ALA A 16 -15.16 16.99 -13.27
CA ALA A 16 -15.99 15.79 -13.19
C ALA A 16 -15.45 14.92 -12.06
N CYS A 17 -16.22 14.86 -10.99
CA CYS A 17 -16.04 13.98 -9.85
C CYS A 17 -15.68 12.58 -10.36
N PHE A 18 -14.41 12.19 -10.23
CA PHE A 18 -14.06 10.77 -10.22
C PHE A 18 -14.68 10.23 -8.94
N GLY A 19 -15.96 9.86 -9.01
CA GLY A 19 -16.53 8.89 -8.11
C GLY A 19 -15.78 7.60 -8.37
N MET A 20 -14.61 7.46 -7.76
CA MET A 20 -13.92 6.18 -7.72
C MET A 20 -14.82 5.28 -6.89
N ALA A 21 -15.55 4.39 -7.55
CA ALA A 21 -16.19 3.29 -6.84
C ALA A 21 -15.07 2.55 -6.10
N SER A 22 -15.12 2.58 -4.78
CA SER A 22 -14.21 1.85 -3.92
C SER A 22 -14.91 0.65 -3.33
N TYR A 23 -14.15 -0.38 -2.98
CA TYR A 23 -14.67 -1.52 -2.26
C TYR A 23 -15.24 -1.10 -0.90
N ASP A 24 -16.44 -1.56 -0.60
CA ASP A 24 -17.08 -1.36 0.71
C ASP A 24 -16.57 -2.43 1.68
N VAL A 25 -15.39 -2.17 2.26
CA VAL A 25 -14.75 -2.99 3.28
C VAL A 25 -14.28 -2.12 4.42
N ASN A 26 -14.04 -2.70 5.60
CA ASN A 26 -13.53 -1.93 6.73
C ASN A 26 -12.11 -1.41 6.40
N GLU A 27 -11.94 -0.11 6.31
CA GLU A 27 -10.64 0.50 5.96
C GLU A 27 -9.87 1.01 7.19
N ASP A 28 -10.49 0.96 8.37
CA ASP A 28 -9.92 1.44 9.64
C ASP A 28 -9.41 0.27 10.52
N PHE A 29 -9.21 -0.90 9.92
CA PHE A 29 -8.66 -2.06 10.62
C PHE A 29 -7.16 -1.90 10.90
N ASP A 30 -6.73 -2.22 12.12
CA ASP A 30 -5.32 -2.17 12.48
C ASP A 30 -4.55 -3.40 11.96
N MET A 31 -4.08 -3.31 10.72
CA MET A 31 -3.36 -4.38 10.05
C MET A 31 -1.96 -4.62 10.63
N GLU A 32 -1.34 -3.57 11.18
CA GLU A 32 -0.01 -3.66 11.79
C GLU A 32 -0.08 -4.46 13.09
N ALA A 33 -1.07 -4.18 13.94
CA ALA A 33 -1.34 -4.98 15.12
C ALA A 33 -1.66 -6.44 14.77
N LEU A 34 -2.40 -6.70 13.68
CA LEU A 34 -2.67 -8.06 13.24
C LEU A 34 -1.38 -8.79 12.83
N VAL A 35 -0.55 -8.19 11.98
CA VAL A 35 0.70 -8.81 11.49
C VAL A 35 1.69 -9.08 12.62
N ASN A 36 1.68 -8.25 13.68
CA ASN A 36 2.50 -8.43 14.87
C ASN A 36 2.03 -9.58 15.79
N ASP A 37 0.73 -9.93 15.76
CA ASP A 37 0.19 -11.10 16.44
C ASP A 37 0.18 -12.33 15.50
N LYS A 38 1.24 -13.14 15.59
CA LYS A 38 1.39 -14.34 14.74
C LYS A 38 0.21 -15.31 14.81
N ALA A 39 -0.41 -15.48 15.98
CA ALA A 39 -1.50 -16.43 16.14
C ALA A 39 -2.75 -15.93 15.41
N ARG A 40 -3.11 -14.65 15.62
CA ARG A 40 -4.26 -14.03 14.97
C ARG A 40 -4.03 -13.84 13.46
N PHE A 41 -2.80 -13.51 13.05
CA PHE A 41 -2.44 -13.39 11.65
C PHE A 41 -2.57 -14.72 10.91
N ASN A 42 -2.11 -15.83 11.50
CA ASN A 42 -2.27 -17.15 10.91
C ASN A 42 -3.74 -17.51 10.68
N VAL A 43 -4.63 -17.21 11.62
CA VAL A 43 -6.08 -17.42 11.44
C VAL A 43 -6.61 -16.63 10.24
N ALA A 44 -6.17 -15.37 10.07
CA ALA A 44 -6.55 -14.58 8.91
C ALA A 44 -6.05 -15.23 7.61
N VAL A 45 -4.77 -15.57 7.53
CA VAL A 45 -4.17 -16.21 6.34
C VAL A 45 -4.83 -17.54 6.01
N GLU A 46 -5.08 -18.39 7.01
CA GLU A 46 -5.79 -19.66 6.86
C GLU A 46 -7.22 -19.44 6.33
N CYS A 47 -7.90 -18.38 6.77
CA CYS A 47 -9.17 -17.98 6.19
C CYS A 47 -9.05 -17.66 4.68
N PHE A 48 -8.06 -16.87 4.27
CA PHE A 48 -7.82 -16.59 2.85
C PHE A 48 -7.53 -17.87 2.06
N LEU A 49 -6.95 -18.89 2.70
CA LEU A 49 -6.64 -20.20 2.11
C LEU A 49 -7.76 -21.25 2.22
N ASP A 50 -8.95 -20.90 2.72
CA ASP A 50 -10.05 -21.85 3.02
C ASP A 50 -9.69 -22.95 4.04
N LYS A 51 -8.68 -22.73 4.89
CA LYS A 51 -8.24 -23.67 5.93
C LYS A 51 -8.92 -23.40 7.29
N ALA A 52 -9.47 -22.20 7.50
CA ALA A 52 -10.14 -21.77 8.73
C ALA A 52 -11.36 -20.86 8.43
N PRO A 53 -12.33 -20.73 9.35
CA PRO A 53 -13.42 -19.77 9.22
C PRO A 53 -12.92 -18.32 9.30
N CYS A 54 -13.53 -17.42 8.52
CA CYS A 54 -13.01 -16.07 8.29
C CYS A 54 -13.39 -15.01 9.32
N GLY A 55 -14.50 -15.15 10.04
CA GLY A 55 -14.95 -14.14 11.01
C GLY A 55 -14.95 -12.73 10.41
N GLU A 56 -14.20 -11.82 11.02
CA GLU A 56 -14.06 -10.41 10.60
C GLU A 56 -13.31 -10.21 9.26
N PHE A 57 -12.61 -11.23 8.77
CA PHE A 57 -11.81 -11.14 7.53
C PHE A 57 -12.59 -11.48 6.25
N GLN A 58 -13.86 -11.89 6.38
CA GLN A 58 -14.67 -12.38 5.27
C GLN A 58 -14.79 -11.33 4.15
N SER A 59 -15.08 -10.08 4.49
CA SER A 59 -15.25 -9.00 3.51
C SER A 59 -13.99 -8.73 2.68
N TYR A 60 -12.80 -8.84 3.27
CA TYR A 60 -11.54 -8.71 2.53
C TYR A 60 -11.28 -9.90 1.60
N LYS A 61 -11.61 -11.11 2.06
CA LYS A 61 -11.50 -12.32 1.24
C LYS A 61 -12.42 -12.27 0.03
N ASP A 62 -13.63 -11.74 0.20
CA ASP A 62 -14.64 -11.64 -0.87
C ASP A 62 -14.15 -10.75 -2.03
N ILE A 63 -13.33 -9.72 -1.73
CA ILE A 63 -12.75 -8.82 -2.74
C ILE A 63 -11.32 -9.23 -3.17
N ALA A 64 -10.71 -10.23 -2.54
CA ALA A 64 -9.29 -10.54 -2.71
C ALA A 64 -8.94 -10.96 -4.14
N GLN A 65 -9.77 -11.79 -4.78
CA GLN A 65 -9.53 -12.23 -6.15
C GLN A 65 -9.59 -11.04 -7.14
N ASP A 66 -10.65 -10.23 -7.04
CA ASP A 66 -10.88 -9.09 -7.91
C ASP A 66 -9.77 -8.03 -7.75
N THR A 67 -9.40 -7.71 -6.50
CA THR A 67 -8.32 -6.74 -6.23
C THR A 67 -6.96 -7.19 -6.76
N VAL A 68 -6.65 -8.48 -6.72
CA VAL A 68 -5.42 -9.04 -7.31
C VAL A 68 -5.45 -8.95 -8.83
N GLU A 69 -6.55 -9.37 -9.47
CA GLU A 69 -6.68 -9.36 -10.94
C GLU A 69 -6.67 -7.94 -11.52
N ALA A 70 -7.36 -7.00 -10.85
CA ALA A 70 -7.46 -5.61 -11.24
C ALA A 70 -6.29 -4.74 -10.75
N ALA A 71 -5.29 -5.34 -10.08
CA ALA A 71 -4.15 -4.64 -9.50
C ALA A 71 -4.54 -3.45 -8.59
N CYS A 72 -5.60 -3.63 -7.80
CA CYS A 72 -6.11 -2.66 -6.82
C CYS A 72 -6.45 -1.29 -7.44
N ASP A 73 -6.95 -1.25 -8.67
CA ASP A 73 -7.31 -0.02 -9.38
C ASP A 73 -8.44 0.77 -8.68
N GLN A 74 -9.41 0.06 -8.10
CA GLN A 74 -10.54 0.59 -7.33
C GLN A 74 -10.27 0.71 -5.82
N CYS A 75 -9.11 0.26 -5.33
CA CYS A 75 -8.80 0.35 -3.92
C CYS A 75 -8.60 1.81 -3.46
N SER A 76 -9.16 2.14 -2.31
CA SER A 76 -8.87 3.40 -1.65
C SER A 76 -7.40 3.46 -1.18
N PRO A 77 -6.90 4.66 -0.87
CA PRO A 77 -5.60 4.85 -0.21
C PRO A 77 -5.38 3.98 1.03
N LYS A 78 -6.39 3.88 1.91
CA LYS A 78 -6.31 3.11 3.15
C LYS A 78 -6.27 1.61 2.85
N LEU A 79 -7.13 1.14 1.96
CA LEU A 79 -7.17 -0.27 1.57
C LEU A 79 -5.86 -0.71 0.91
N LYS A 80 -5.22 0.13 0.10
CA LYS A 80 -3.88 -0.13 -0.44
C LYS A 80 -2.82 -0.28 0.65
N HIS A 81 -2.90 0.52 1.72
CA HIS A 81 -2.00 0.41 2.87
C HIS A 81 -2.22 -0.90 3.64
N LEU A 82 -3.47 -1.27 3.91
CA LEU A 82 -3.84 -2.52 4.55
C LEU A 82 -3.33 -3.72 3.73
N ALA A 83 -3.63 -3.75 2.43
CA ALA A 83 -3.21 -4.82 1.53
C ALA A 83 -1.68 -4.94 1.46
N HIS A 84 -0.96 -3.81 1.36
CA HIS A 84 0.51 -3.82 1.34
C HIS A 84 1.08 -4.41 2.63
N THR A 85 0.57 -3.98 3.79
CA THR A 85 1.03 -4.44 5.11
C THR A 85 0.74 -5.94 5.29
N PHE A 86 -0.44 -6.40 4.86
CA PHE A 86 -0.81 -7.82 4.87
C PHE A 86 0.14 -8.66 4.02
N MET A 87 0.41 -8.24 2.77
CA MET A 87 1.29 -8.99 1.86
C MET A 87 2.73 -9.04 2.37
N GLN A 88 3.25 -7.93 2.91
CA GLN A 88 4.58 -7.90 3.53
C GLN A 88 4.66 -8.78 4.78
N GLY A 89 3.63 -8.74 5.62
CA GLY A 89 3.52 -9.61 6.79
C GLY A 89 3.49 -11.08 6.42
N LEU A 90 2.76 -11.44 5.37
CA LEU A 90 2.64 -12.81 4.88
C LEU A 90 3.97 -13.35 4.36
N GLU A 91 4.67 -12.56 3.54
CA GLU A 91 6.00 -12.92 3.01
C GLU A 91 7.04 -13.09 4.13
N LYS A 92 7.06 -12.17 5.11
CA LYS A 92 8.05 -12.18 6.20
C LYS A 92 7.79 -13.26 7.24
N ASN A 93 6.54 -13.44 7.66
CA ASN A 93 6.21 -14.30 8.79
C ASN A 93 5.99 -15.77 8.36
N ASN A 94 5.41 -16.00 7.17
CA ASN A 94 4.93 -17.31 6.75
C ASN A 94 5.16 -17.55 5.24
N PRO A 95 6.41 -17.77 4.80
CA PRO A 95 6.73 -17.93 3.37
C PRO A 95 6.06 -19.15 2.71
N GLU A 96 5.74 -20.19 3.49
CA GLU A 96 4.98 -21.34 3.00
C GLU A 96 3.53 -20.94 2.62
N TYR A 97 2.83 -20.23 3.51
CA TYR A 97 1.50 -19.74 3.22
C TYR A 97 1.49 -18.65 2.14
N TYR A 98 2.56 -17.87 2.02
CA TYR A 98 2.74 -16.98 0.89
C TYR A 98 2.70 -17.76 -0.44
N GLY A 99 3.44 -18.87 -0.55
CA GLY A 99 3.42 -19.74 -1.72
C GLY A 99 2.03 -20.34 -2.02
N ASP A 100 1.29 -20.75 -0.99
CA ASP A 100 -0.10 -21.23 -1.14
C ASP A 100 -1.05 -20.12 -1.58
N PHE A 101 -0.86 -18.91 -1.06
CA PHE A 101 -1.64 -17.73 -1.41
C PHE A 101 -1.45 -17.37 -2.89
N LEU A 102 -0.20 -17.36 -3.37
CA LEU A 102 0.12 -17.16 -4.79
C LEU A 102 -0.60 -18.18 -5.67
N LYS A 103 -0.53 -19.47 -5.32
CA LYS A 103 -1.19 -20.54 -6.10
C LYS A 103 -2.72 -20.38 -6.12
N LYS A 104 -3.31 -19.87 -5.04
CA LYS A 104 -4.76 -19.71 -4.94
C LYS A 104 -5.26 -18.52 -5.75
N PHE A 105 -4.67 -17.35 -5.56
CA PHE A 105 -5.17 -16.09 -6.13
C PHE A 105 -4.58 -15.79 -7.52
N ASP A 106 -3.40 -16.33 -7.84
CA ASP A 106 -2.76 -16.19 -9.15
C ASP A 106 -1.98 -17.46 -9.56
N PRO A 107 -2.67 -18.57 -9.84
CA PRO A 107 -2.02 -19.81 -10.29
C PRO A 107 -1.23 -19.65 -11.60
N THR A 108 -1.51 -18.58 -12.36
CA THR A 108 -0.84 -18.30 -13.64
C THR A 108 0.38 -17.38 -13.52
N GLY A 109 0.58 -16.73 -12.38
CA GLY A 109 1.63 -15.74 -12.16
C GLY A 109 1.49 -14.47 -13.02
N LYS A 110 0.28 -14.08 -13.41
CA LYS A 110 0.02 -12.94 -14.32
C LYS A 110 -0.35 -11.63 -13.62
N TYR A 111 -0.85 -11.72 -12.39
CA TYR A 111 -1.54 -10.64 -11.69
C TYR A 111 -0.78 -10.20 -10.45
N MET A 112 -0.21 -11.13 -9.68
CA MET A 112 0.34 -10.83 -8.36
C MET A 112 1.49 -9.82 -8.43
N ASP A 113 2.39 -9.94 -9.42
CA ASP A 113 3.49 -8.99 -9.61
C ASP A 113 2.98 -7.57 -9.88
N LYS A 114 1.89 -7.44 -10.65
CA LYS A 114 1.27 -6.14 -10.94
C LYS A 114 0.60 -5.56 -9.70
N PHE A 115 -0.10 -6.40 -8.96
CA PHE A 115 -0.74 -6.04 -7.69
C PHE A 115 0.29 -5.53 -6.68
N ILE A 116 1.33 -6.33 -6.37
CA ILE A 116 2.40 -5.93 -5.44
C ILE A 116 3.11 -4.66 -5.90
N LYS A 117 3.35 -4.50 -7.20
CA LYS A 117 3.94 -3.29 -7.76
C LYS A 117 3.02 -2.08 -7.55
N ALA A 118 1.72 -2.21 -7.80
CA ALA A 118 0.76 -1.13 -7.61
C ALA A 118 0.71 -0.67 -6.13
N LEU A 119 0.67 -1.63 -5.20
CA LEU A 119 0.74 -1.38 -3.76
C LEU A 119 2.06 -0.68 -3.38
N SER A 120 3.19 -1.22 -3.82
CA SER A 120 4.52 -0.67 -3.51
C SER A 120 4.71 0.74 -4.07
N GLN A 121 4.22 1.00 -5.29
CA GLN A 121 4.30 2.34 -5.90
C GLN A 121 3.47 3.36 -5.13
N PHE A 122 2.29 2.96 -4.67
CA PHE A 122 1.44 3.80 -3.85
C PHE A 122 2.11 4.17 -2.51
N ILE A 123 2.69 3.19 -1.81
CA ILE A 123 3.40 3.42 -0.54
C ILE A 123 4.68 4.25 -0.74
N LYS A 124 5.43 4.00 -1.83
CA LYS A 124 6.58 4.82 -2.21
C LYS A 124 6.20 6.28 -2.44
N MET A 125 5.03 6.54 -3.02
CA MET A 125 4.55 7.90 -3.24
C MET A 125 4.26 8.63 -1.91
N PHE A 126 3.70 7.93 -0.93
CA PHE A 126 3.45 8.47 0.41
C PHE A 126 4.73 8.65 1.24
N THR A 127 5.66 7.70 1.17
CA THR A 127 6.94 7.76 1.91
C THR A 127 7.89 8.78 1.30
N MET A 128 7.98 8.88 -0.03
CA MET A 128 8.76 9.92 -0.71
C MET A 128 8.19 11.31 -0.43
N THR A 129 6.87 11.45 -0.27
CA THR A 129 6.28 12.72 0.18
C THR A 129 6.73 13.05 1.60
N LYS A 130 6.75 12.09 2.54
CA LYS A 130 7.32 12.31 3.88
C LYS A 130 8.83 12.67 3.84
N VAL A 131 9.63 12.03 2.98
CA VAL A 131 11.06 12.32 2.81
C VAL A 131 11.31 13.68 2.16
N VAL A 132 10.53 14.04 1.13
CA VAL A 132 10.58 15.35 0.48
C VAL A 132 10.10 16.44 1.43
N VAL A 133 9.06 16.18 2.23
CA VAL A 133 8.62 17.08 3.30
C VAL A 133 9.75 17.26 4.32
N LEU A 134 10.39 16.19 4.80
CA LEU A 134 11.55 16.29 5.71
C LEU A 134 12.75 17.03 5.08
N ALA A 135 13.01 16.84 3.78
CA ALA A 135 14.08 17.50 3.04
C ALA A 135 13.77 18.98 2.72
N VAL A 136 12.49 19.33 2.57
CA VAL A 136 12.02 20.72 2.38
C VAL A 136 11.97 21.48 3.72
N PHE A 137 11.80 20.78 4.84
CA PHE A 137 11.74 21.39 6.18
C PHE A 137 13.09 21.78 6.81
N CYS A 138 14.22 21.70 6.09
CA CYS A 138 15.48 22.35 6.50
C CYS A 138 15.71 23.73 5.85
N GLY A 139 14.78 24.21 5.01
CA GLY A 139 14.93 25.45 4.24
C GLY A 139 13.79 26.45 4.45
N ALA A 140 13.75 27.07 5.64
CA ALA A 140 12.96 28.25 6.01
C ALA A 140 11.44 28.07 6.25
N CYS A 141 11.04 28.50 7.45
CA CYS A 141 9.69 28.89 7.87
C CYS A 141 8.62 27.79 7.83
N PHE A 142 8.26 27.25 8.99
CA PHE A 142 6.90 27.27 9.57
C PHE A 142 6.92 26.34 10.79
N GLY A 143 6.76 26.92 11.98
CA GLY A 143 6.40 26.14 13.15
C GLY A 143 4.94 25.69 13.00
N MET A 144 4.68 24.39 13.17
CA MET A 144 3.50 23.83 13.83
C MET A 144 3.69 22.32 14.07
N GLU A 145 3.39 21.93 15.30
CA GLU A 145 2.98 20.63 15.84
C GLU A 145 3.46 19.32 15.17
N SER A 146 4.20 18.56 15.96
CA SER A 146 4.56 17.15 15.80
C SER A 146 3.38 16.21 15.48
N TYR A 147 3.56 15.27 14.54
CA TYR A 147 2.85 13.99 14.60
C TYR A 147 3.81 12.81 14.53
N ASN A 148 3.59 11.90 15.47
CA ASN A 148 4.42 10.80 15.91
C ASN A 148 4.68 9.76 14.83
N VAL A 149 5.95 9.37 14.69
CA VAL A 149 6.40 8.09 14.15
C VAL A 149 6.79 7.27 15.38
N ASN A 150 5.98 6.28 15.77
CA ASN A 150 6.43 5.20 16.65
C ASN A 150 6.39 3.92 15.81
N GLU A 151 7.57 3.40 15.43
CA GLU A 151 8.22 2.21 16.03
C GLU A 151 7.58 0.95 15.44
N ASP A 152 8.15 0.19 14.49
CA ASP A 152 9.53 0.00 14.04
C ASP A 152 9.51 -0.56 12.59
N PHE A 153 10.32 -0.03 11.67
CA PHE A 153 10.91 -0.89 10.63
C PHE A 153 12.22 -0.32 10.08
N ASP A 154 13.26 -1.15 10.18
CA ASP A 154 14.67 -0.82 10.28
C ASP A 154 15.29 -0.04 9.11
N MET A 155 15.85 1.11 9.50
CA MET A 155 16.78 1.97 8.77
C MET A 155 18.16 1.30 8.55
N GLU A 156 18.46 0.17 9.22
CA GLU A 156 19.79 -0.44 9.23
C GLU A 156 20.17 -1.10 7.89
N ALA A 157 19.21 -1.51 7.05
CA ALA A 157 19.50 -2.10 5.74
C ALA A 157 19.85 -1.06 4.66
N LEU A 158 19.39 0.20 4.80
CA LEU A 158 19.65 1.29 3.86
C LEU A 158 20.94 2.06 4.18
N VAL A 159 21.38 2.04 5.45
CA VAL A 159 22.63 2.68 5.90
C VAL A 159 23.86 1.81 5.62
N ASN A 160 23.71 0.49 5.49
CA ASN A 160 24.85 -0.43 5.40
C ASN A 160 25.31 -0.82 3.98
N ASP A 161 24.64 -0.36 2.92
CA ASP A 161 25.25 -0.38 1.57
C ASP A 161 26.22 0.81 1.43
N LYS A 162 27.38 0.69 2.08
CA LYS A 162 28.49 1.65 2.00
C LYS A 162 29.20 1.67 0.62
N ALA A 163 28.66 1.01 -0.41
CA ALA A 163 29.42 0.72 -1.62
C ALA A 163 29.09 1.61 -2.83
N SER A 164 27.93 2.27 -2.89
CA SER A 164 27.49 2.84 -4.20
C SER A 164 27.31 4.36 -4.27
N PHE A 165 27.19 5.09 -3.16
CA PHE A 165 27.19 6.57 -3.22
C PHE A 165 28.59 7.15 -3.01
N LYS A 166 29.49 6.81 -3.93
CA LYS A 166 30.77 7.52 -4.08
C LYS A 166 30.48 8.81 -4.86
N LEU A 167 30.70 9.94 -4.19
CA LEU A 167 30.77 11.27 -4.76
C LEU A 167 31.47 11.24 -6.13
N ALA A 168 30.82 11.76 -7.17
CA ALA A 168 31.49 12.19 -8.39
C ALA A 168 30.72 13.38 -9.00
N ILE A 169 31.19 14.57 -8.60
CA ILE A 169 31.01 15.92 -9.16
C ILE A 169 29.66 16.59 -8.92
#